data_AF-A0A7V4PNB4-F1
#
_entry.id   AF-A0A7V4PNB4-F1
#
_cell.length_a   1.000
_cell.length_b   1.000
_cell.length_c   1.000
_cell.angle_alpha   90.00
_cell.angle_beta   90.00
_cell.angle_gamma   90.00
#
_symmetry.space_group_name_H-M   'P 1'
#
loop_
_entity.id
_entity.type
_entity.pdbx_description
1 polymer ?
#
loop_
_entity_poly.entity_id
_entity_poly.type
_entity_poly.pdbx_seq_one_letter_code
_entity_poly.pdbx_strand_id
1 'polypeptide(L)'
;MKRVCWILSVVVGLASLPFLSFAQTPVKGGTLTWGRGGDSVTLDLAQATDGESIKAGIQILENLVMFKKDSMDVEPQLATSWSVSSDGLVWTFKLRKGVK
;
A
#
# COMPACT_ATOMS: atom_id res chain seq x y z
N MET A 1 27.37 -31.87 45.01
CA MET A 1 27.67 -30.61 44.28
C MET A 1 27.76 -30.75 42.75
N LYS A 2 27.82 -31.95 42.15
CA LYS A 2 27.92 -32.09 40.67
C LYS A 2 26.57 -32.25 39.92
N ARG A 3 25.46 -32.49 40.65
CA ARG A 3 24.12 -32.70 40.06
C ARG A 3 23.33 -31.41 39.84
N VAL A 4 23.75 -30.30 40.45
CA VAL A 4 23.04 -29.00 40.38
C VAL A 4 23.48 -28.17 39.15
N CYS A 5 24.71 -28.37 38.65
CA CYS A 5 25.20 -27.69 37.44
C CYS A 5 24.50 -28.15 36.15
N TRP A 6 24.03 -29.40 36.07
CA TRP A 6 23.39 -29.89 34.84
C TRP A 6 21.98 -29.33 34.63
N ILE A 7 21.26 -29.01 35.72
CA ILE A 7 19.89 -28.50 35.64
C ILE A 7 19.88 -27.02 35.24
N LEU A 8 20.88 -26.23 35.69
CA LEU A 8 21.00 -24.82 35.30
C LEU A 8 21.42 -24.62 33.84
N SER A 9 22.19 -25.55 33.25
CA SER A 9 22.61 -25.47 31.85
C SER A 9 21.48 -25.81 30.86
N VAL A 10 20.44 -26.53 31.29
CA VAL A 10 19.29 -26.89 30.43
C VAL A 10 18.29 -25.73 30.34
N VAL A 11 18.13 -24.93 31.40
CA VAL A 11 17.17 -23.81 31.41
C VAL A 11 17.67 -22.61 30.59
N VAL A 12 18.99 -22.38 30.52
CA VAL A 12 19.56 -21.27 29.74
C VAL A 12 19.63 -21.57 28.24
N GLY A 13 19.61 -22.85 27.84
CA GLY A 13 19.61 -23.26 26.43
C GLY A 13 18.27 -23.07 25.70
N LEU A 14 17.16 -22.88 26.41
CA LEU A 14 15.84 -22.66 25.80
C LEU A 14 15.54 -21.18 25.48
N ALA A 15 16.36 -20.23 25.95
CA ALA A 15 16.12 -18.80 25.77
C ALA A 15 16.74 -18.23 24.48
N SER A 16 17.45 -19.04 23.68
CA SER A 16 18.17 -18.63 22.47
C SER A 16 17.61 -19.22 21.17
N LEU A 17 16.42 -19.83 21.20
CA LEU A 17 15.73 -20.16 19.97
C LEU A 17 15.27 -18.86 19.29
N PRO A 18 15.69 -18.58 18.05
CA PRO A 18 15.12 -17.46 17.31
C PRO A 18 13.61 -17.70 17.26
N PHE A 19 12.83 -16.73 17.75
CA PHE A 19 11.39 -16.72 17.55
C PHE A 19 11.18 -16.82 16.04
N LEU A 20 10.78 -18.02 15.58
CA LEU A 20 10.31 -18.23 14.23
C LEU A 20 9.07 -17.35 14.10
N SER A 21 9.25 -16.18 13.51
CA SER A 21 8.15 -15.29 13.16
C SER A 21 7.39 -15.99 12.03
N PHE A 22 6.36 -16.73 12.40
CA PHE A 22 5.46 -17.34 11.44
C PHE A 22 4.75 -16.21 10.70
N ALA A 23 4.87 -16.21 9.36
CA ALA A 23 4.11 -15.28 8.53
C ALA A 23 2.62 -15.39 8.90
N GLN A 24 2.03 -14.28 9.33
CA GLN A 24 0.63 -14.24 9.69
C GLN A 24 -0.19 -14.61 8.45
N THR A 25 -1.13 -15.53 8.60
CA THR A 25 -2.05 -15.85 7.50
C THR A 25 -2.89 -14.62 7.18
N PRO A 26 -2.98 -14.17 5.92
CA PRO A 26 -3.81 -13.02 5.56
C PRO A 26 -5.26 -13.25 5.98
N VAL A 27 -5.78 -12.35 6.83
CA VAL A 27 -7.19 -12.36 7.22
C VAL A 27 -7.97 -11.69 6.09
N LYS A 28 -8.95 -12.41 5.51
CA LYS A 28 -9.86 -11.85 4.53
C LYS A 28 -11.05 -11.20 5.23
N GLY A 29 -11.41 -10.00 4.78
CA GLY A 29 -12.51 -9.23 5.35
C GLY A 29 -12.11 -8.47 6.61
N GLY A 30 -12.99 -7.58 7.03
CA GLY A 30 -12.78 -6.66 8.14
C GLY A 30 -13.22 -5.24 7.78
N THR A 31 -13.33 -4.39 8.81
CA THR A 31 -13.65 -2.98 8.66
C THR A 31 -12.49 -2.15 9.17
N LEU A 32 -11.92 -1.32 8.30
CA LEU A 32 -10.99 -0.27 8.72
C LEU A 32 -11.80 0.98 9.07
N THR A 33 -11.84 1.33 10.36
CA THR A 33 -12.33 2.64 10.80
C THR A 33 -11.17 3.61 10.84
N TRP A 34 -11.22 4.65 10.00
CA TRP A 34 -10.15 5.65 9.88
C TRP A 34 -10.66 7.03 10.30
N GLY A 35 -9.96 7.66 11.24
CA GLY A 35 -10.23 9.03 11.66
C GLY A 35 -9.53 10.03 10.76
N ARG A 36 -10.23 11.11 10.39
CA ARG A 36 -9.74 12.15 9.49
C ARG A 36 -9.97 13.56 10.03
N GLY A 37 -9.25 14.53 9.47
CA GLY A 37 -9.19 15.89 10.01
C GLY A 37 -10.41 16.76 9.70
N GLY A 38 -11.19 16.41 8.67
CA GLY A 38 -12.37 17.16 8.27
C GLY A 38 -13.22 16.38 7.26
N ASP A 39 -14.41 16.88 6.96
CA ASP A 39 -15.29 16.26 5.97
C ASP A 39 -14.90 16.62 4.53
N SER A 40 -15.37 15.83 3.57
CA SER A 40 -15.15 16.03 2.14
C SER A 40 -16.19 17.03 1.63
N VAL A 41 -15.75 18.00 0.83
CA VAL A 41 -16.64 19.06 0.32
C VAL A 41 -17.30 18.63 -0.99
N THR A 42 -16.63 17.81 -1.79
CA THR A 42 -17.14 17.28 -3.06
C THR A 42 -16.58 15.90 -3.36
N LEU A 43 -17.30 15.14 -4.21
CA LEU A 43 -16.81 13.87 -4.79
C LEU A 43 -16.50 14.00 -6.30
N ASP A 44 -16.78 15.16 -6.90
CA ASP A 44 -16.26 15.49 -8.22
C ASP A 44 -14.80 15.95 -8.08
N LEU A 45 -13.86 15.05 -8.33
CA LEU A 45 -12.42 15.33 -8.20
C LEU A 45 -11.90 16.34 -9.21
N ALA A 46 -12.62 16.62 -10.30
CA ALA A 46 -12.23 17.69 -11.22
C ALA A 46 -12.48 19.09 -10.61
N GLN A 47 -13.34 19.18 -9.60
CA GLN A 47 -13.65 20.42 -8.88
C GLN A 47 -12.97 20.49 -7.50
N ALA A 48 -12.44 19.37 -7.00
CA ALA A 48 -11.80 19.31 -5.69
C ALA A 48 -10.45 20.05 -5.68
N THR A 49 -10.23 20.87 -4.66
CA THR A 49 -8.94 21.54 -4.40
C THR A 49 -8.38 21.22 -3.01
N ASP A 50 -9.14 20.51 -2.19
CA ASP A 50 -8.79 20.14 -0.82
C ASP A 50 -8.44 18.65 -0.69
N GLY A 51 -7.58 18.34 0.29
CA GLY A 51 -7.13 16.97 0.51
C GLY A 51 -8.20 16.03 1.07
N GLU A 52 -9.22 16.53 1.77
CA GLU A 52 -10.24 15.66 2.38
C GLU A 52 -11.20 15.09 1.33
N SER A 53 -11.54 15.87 0.32
CA SER A 53 -12.26 15.42 -0.88
C SER A 53 -11.42 14.41 -1.67
N ILE A 54 -10.13 14.71 -1.91
CA ILE A 54 -9.23 13.83 -2.68
C ILE A 54 -9.05 12.48 -1.99
N LYS A 55 -8.81 12.44 -0.66
CA LYS A 55 -8.62 11.18 0.09
C LYS A 55 -9.80 10.22 -0.06
N ALA A 56 -11.03 10.73 -0.05
CA ALA A 56 -12.23 9.93 -0.26
C ALA A 56 -12.36 9.52 -1.75
N GLY A 57 -12.19 10.47 -2.67
CA GLY A 57 -12.41 10.21 -4.09
C GLY A 57 -11.41 9.24 -4.72
N ILE A 58 -10.14 9.22 -4.30
CA ILE A 58 -9.15 8.26 -4.84
C ILE A 58 -9.41 6.81 -4.41
N GLN A 59 -10.32 6.56 -3.48
CA GLN A 59 -10.79 5.21 -3.16
C GLN A 59 -11.89 4.73 -4.14
N ILE A 60 -12.44 5.63 -4.95
CA ILE A 60 -13.59 5.41 -5.83
C ILE A 60 -13.20 5.56 -7.30
N LEU A 61 -12.34 6.53 -7.61
CA LEU A 61 -11.91 6.88 -8.96
C LEU A 61 -10.43 6.54 -9.18
N GLU A 62 -10.09 6.15 -10.41
CA GLU A 62 -8.74 5.79 -10.82
C GLU A 62 -8.22 6.71 -11.93
N ASN A 63 -6.92 6.99 -11.93
CA ASN A 63 -6.24 7.79 -12.95
C ASN A 63 -5.63 6.91 -14.06
N LEU A 64 -5.10 7.52 -15.12
CA LEU A 64 -4.28 6.81 -16.11
C LEU A 64 -2.98 6.29 -15.49
N VAL A 65 -2.34 7.11 -14.67
CA VAL A 65 -1.07 6.83 -13.98
C VAL A 65 -1.18 7.31 -12.53
N MET A 66 -0.33 6.79 -11.66
CA MET A 66 -0.25 7.19 -10.25
C MET A 66 1.19 7.34 -9.79
N PHE A 67 1.39 7.93 -8.61
CA PHE A 67 2.69 7.93 -7.96
C PHE A 67 2.92 6.61 -7.22
N LYS A 68 4.15 6.10 -7.30
CA LYS A 68 4.58 4.98 -6.48
C LYS A 68 4.44 5.33 -5.01
N LYS A 69 4.17 4.29 -4.21
CA LYS A 69 4.17 4.44 -2.76
C LYS A 69 5.49 5.03 -2.28
N ASP A 70 5.40 6.10 -1.49
CA ASP A 70 6.52 6.79 -0.85
C ASP A 70 7.58 7.37 -1.81
N SER A 71 7.24 7.59 -3.10
CA SER A 71 8.11 8.30 -4.05
C SER A 71 7.32 9.19 -5.03
N MET A 72 8.03 9.99 -5.80
CA MET A 72 7.44 10.81 -6.88
C MET A 72 7.58 10.13 -8.26
N ASP A 73 8.00 8.87 -8.29
CA ASP A 73 8.08 8.12 -9.53
C ASP A 73 6.66 7.80 -10.02
N VAL A 74 6.46 7.92 -11.32
CA VAL A 74 5.18 7.59 -11.97
C VAL A 74 5.12 6.09 -12.28
N GLU A 75 3.97 5.47 -12.01
CA GLU A 75 3.68 4.08 -12.33
C GLU A 75 2.30 3.89 -12.99
N PRO A 76 2.07 2.76 -13.69
CA PRO A 76 0.78 2.42 -14.31
C PRO A 76 -0.38 2.36 -13.32
N GLN A 77 -1.53 2.91 -13.71
CA GLN A 77 -2.84 2.61 -13.08
C GLN A 77 -3.81 2.06 -14.15
N LEU A 78 -4.72 2.89 -14.69
CA LEU A 78 -5.61 2.48 -15.79
C LEU A 78 -4.87 2.35 -17.13
N ALA A 79 -3.80 3.12 -17.34
CA ALA A 79 -2.93 2.93 -18.49
C ALA A 79 -1.80 1.95 -18.15
N THR A 80 -1.72 0.83 -18.87
CA THR A 80 -0.68 -0.20 -18.64
C THR A 80 0.68 0.20 -19.19
N SER A 81 0.72 1.12 -20.15
CA SER A 81 1.93 1.70 -20.73
C SER A 81 1.60 2.98 -21.49
N TRP A 82 2.60 3.80 -21.77
CA TRP A 82 2.48 4.95 -22.66
C TRP A 82 3.75 5.18 -23.48
N SER A 83 3.60 5.89 -24.58
CA SER A 83 4.71 6.37 -25.41
C SER A 83 4.55 7.86 -25.65
N VAL A 84 5.68 8.55 -25.75
CA VAL A 84 5.77 9.98 -26.02
C VAL A 84 6.46 10.17 -27.37
N SER A 85 5.90 11.03 -28.23
CA SER A 85 6.55 11.40 -29.49
C SER A 85 7.90 12.09 -29.26
N SER A 86 8.77 12.08 -30.26
CA SER A 86 10.11 12.70 -30.16
C SER A 86 10.08 14.20 -29.86
N ASP A 87 9.01 14.89 -30.23
CA ASP A 87 8.78 16.32 -29.95
C ASP A 87 8.07 16.58 -28.62
N GLY A 88 7.64 15.53 -27.89
CA GLY A 88 6.97 15.65 -26.60
C GLY A 88 5.49 16.07 -26.66
N LEU A 89 4.92 16.29 -27.84
CA LEU A 89 3.58 16.86 -28.01
C LEU A 89 2.46 15.81 -28.06
N VAL A 90 2.81 14.55 -28.35
CA VAL A 90 1.83 13.46 -28.47
C VAL A 90 2.12 12.38 -27.44
N TRP A 91 1.15 12.15 -26.57
CA TRP A 91 1.16 11.08 -25.58
C TRP A 91 0.12 10.03 -25.95
N THR A 92 0.56 8.79 -26.14
CA THR A 92 -0.33 7.66 -26.45
C THR A 92 -0.34 6.69 -25.28
N PHE A 93 -1.49 6.50 -24.65
CA PHE A 93 -1.68 5.57 -23.53
C PHE A 93 -2.36 4.28 -24.01
N LYS A 94 -1.87 3.12 -23.55
CA LYS A 94 -2.54 1.83 -23.71
C LYS A 94 -3.35 1.52 -22.46
N LEU A 95 -4.67 1.47 -22.60
CA LEU A 95 -5.57 1.24 -21.48
C LEU A 95 -5.67 -0.23 -21.09
N ARG A 96 -5.82 -0.47 -19.79
CA ARG A 96 -6.11 -1.77 -19.21
C ARG A 96 -7.45 -2.26 -19.73
N LYS A 97 -7.49 -3.52 -20.15
CA LYS A 97 -8.71 -4.15 -20.68
C LYS A 97 -9.55 -4.73 -19.54
N GLY A 98 -10.87 -4.70 -19.70
CA GLY A 98 -11.82 -5.36 -18.80
C GLY A 98 -12.08 -4.63 -17.48
N VAL A 99 -11.66 -3.37 -17.34
CA VAL A 99 -12.02 -2.51 -16.21
C VAL A 99 -13.48 -2.05 -16.37
N LYS A 100 -14.22 -1.92 -15.26
CA LYS A 100 -15.63 -1.52 -15.20
C LYS A 100 -15.85 -0.50 -14.10
#